data_AF-A0A409X6G7-F1
#
_entry.id   AF-A0A409X6G7-F1
#
_cell.length_a   1.000
_cell.length_b   1.000
_cell.length_c   1.000
_cell.angle_alpha   90.00
_cell.angle_beta   90.00
_cell.angle_gamma   90.00
#
_symmetry.space_group_name_H-M   'P 1'
#
loop_
_entity.id
_entity.type
_entity.pdbx_description
1 polymer ?
#
loop_
_entity_poly.entity_id
_entity_poly.type
_entity_poly.pdbx_seq_one_letter_code
_entity_poly.pdbx_strand_id
1 'polypeptide(L)'
;MSEAKLLPVIYRHANYHAKSGLITSPRSAVIPDLTKEDLFDYGRPRKLSDQDIWLAFYPRYRDKEGFSFARLDVPNSDLTVRVGEDREIPGRYRLSWDIANKWYNLETALMKIATHLLWGHPDKSKFPEFNFPRVPSKYGYMDLHKTKSQAYSAARRSRDAFPFLIALVSFAFALWLTRYEHDCLDEAVQYLLDHGVPGAFLDLLKSSVACDFSPGVRAGGFIDPYFTKWTRFFHRFTRANVPIWFLWGTDVNEHRIKPLSDPAMCYFYPPNDILFAAIKRSKSQFDALPLPVPFKPASPASTAVDAGYDSDDDMMDYSGAGYEAADEGRSEVVNSGGSVGEAQVSQPAEKVPELSLAEVEARRKLVEKDSLQCSGETHQAMFLRLMEEQHRYLQRESPIQKRSRLDKIKSNKTWFTNNSKVYTW
;
A
#
# COMPACT_ATOMS: atom_id res chain seq x y z
N MET A 1 -14.45 22.10 -24.28
CA MET A 1 -13.14 21.51 -23.89
C MET A 1 -12.71 22.21 -22.62
N SER A 2 -12.67 21.54 -21.47
CA SER A 2 -12.23 22.20 -20.23
C SER A 2 -10.75 22.53 -20.32
N GLU A 3 -10.37 23.76 -19.96
CA GLU A 3 -8.97 24.17 -19.88
C GLU A 3 -8.14 23.15 -19.11
N ALA A 4 -7.10 22.62 -19.77
CA ALA A 4 -6.14 21.74 -19.14
C ALA A 4 -5.39 22.55 -18.07
N LYS A 5 -5.75 22.34 -16.80
CA LYS A 5 -5.14 23.04 -15.67
C LYS A 5 -3.68 22.59 -15.55
N LEU A 6 -2.74 23.47 -15.92
CA LEU A 6 -1.32 23.25 -15.68
C LEU A 6 -1.04 23.30 -14.17
N LEU A 7 -0.21 22.38 -13.70
CA LEU A 7 0.04 22.19 -12.27
C LEU A 7 1.00 23.26 -11.71
N PRO A 8 0.83 23.62 -10.43
CA PRO A 8 1.60 24.66 -9.75
C PRO A 8 3.07 24.27 -9.52
N VAL A 9 3.92 25.31 -9.48
CA VAL A 9 5.37 25.23 -9.19
C VAL A 9 5.60 24.59 -7.81
N ILE A 10 6.54 23.63 -7.76
CA ILE A 10 6.73 22.67 -6.66
C ILE A 10 7.81 23.20 -5.69
N TYR A 11 7.49 24.24 -4.93
CA TYR A 11 8.30 24.68 -3.77
C TYR A 11 7.40 25.11 -2.62
N ARG A 12 6.57 24.20 -2.10
CA ARG A 12 5.50 24.66 -1.21
C ARG A 12 5.92 24.72 0.25
N HIS A 13 6.84 23.85 0.70
CA HIS A 13 7.08 23.71 2.13
C HIS A 13 8.56 23.47 2.46
N ALA A 14 9.17 24.45 3.14
CA ALA A 14 10.49 24.34 3.74
C ALA A 14 10.37 24.57 5.25
N ASN A 15 10.86 23.60 6.01
CA ASN A 15 10.83 23.58 7.46
C ASN A 15 12.26 23.31 7.97
N TYR A 16 12.65 23.93 9.08
CA TYR A 16 13.96 23.71 9.68
C TYR A 16 13.78 23.03 11.05
N HIS A 17 14.36 21.85 11.21
CA HIS A 17 14.33 21.08 12.45
C HIS A 17 15.68 21.17 13.15
N ALA A 18 15.70 21.33 14.49
CA ALA A 18 16.94 21.54 15.24
C ALA A 18 17.97 20.41 15.07
N LYS A 19 17.52 19.15 15.00
CA LYS A 19 18.40 17.98 14.84
C LYS A 19 18.61 17.55 13.39
N SER A 20 17.57 17.67 12.57
CA SER A 20 17.57 17.13 11.19
C SER A 20 17.91 18.20 10.15
N GLY A 21 17.97 19.46 10.56
CA GLY A 21 18.23 20.61 9.70
C GLY A 21 17.08 20.90 8.74
N LEU A 22 17.41 21.31 7.51
CA LEU A 22 16.41 21.65 6.50
C LEU A 22 15.69 20.41 5.99
N ILE A 23 14.37 20.45 6.06
CA ILE A 23 13.45 19.48 5.48
C ILE A 23 12.56 20.21 4.49
N THR A 24 12.47 19.70 3.28
CA THR A 24 11.54 20.23 2.28
C THR A 24 10.54 19.18 1.83
N SER A 25 9.36 19.63 1.41
CA SER A 25 8.38 18.75 0.79
C SER A 25 7.70 19.47 -0.38
N PRO A 26 7.50 18.78 -1.51
CA PRO A 26 6.73 19.32 -2.61
C PRO A 26 5.25 19.54 -2.25
N ARG A 27 4.75 18.86 -1.20
CA ARG A 27 3.31 18.78 -0.93
C ARG A 27 2.92 18.91 0.54
N SER A 28 3.75 18.49 1.49
CA SER A 28 3.37 18.46 2.91
C SER A 28 3.99 19.63 3.68
N ALA A 29 3.15 20.51 4.21
CA ALA A 29 3.57 21.54 5.16
C ALA A 29 3.99 20.94 6.51
N VAL A 30 3.31 19.87 6.89
CA VAL A 30 3.48 19.22 8.19
C VAL A 30 4.63 18.22 8.11
N ILE A 31 5.58 18.35 9.03
CA ILE A 31 6.56 17.30 9.30
C ILE A 31 5.88 16.30 10.24
N PRO A 32 5.83 15.01 9.88
CA PRO A 32 5.25 13.98 10.73
C PRO A 32 6.10 13.82 11.99
N ASP A 33 5.44 13.54 13.11
CA ASP A 33 6.10 13.30 14.38
C ASP A 33 6.93 12.00 14.32
N LEU A 34 8.24 12.16 14.48
CA LEU A 34 9.23 11.07 14.47
C LEU A 34 9.56 10.54 15.87
N THR A 35 8.98 11.10 16.94
CA THR A 35 9.37 10.78 18.33
C THR A 35 8.96 9.38 18.77
N LYS A 36 8.02 8.75 18.08
CA LYS A 36 7.55 7.38 18.33
C LYS A 36 8.02 6.45 17.22
N GLU A 37 9.23 5.94 17.36
CA GLU A 37 9.81 4.92 16.48
C GLU A 37 9.19 3.54 16.78
N ASP A 38 7.97 3.31 16.30
CA ASP A 38 7.51 1.94 16.10
C ASP A 38 8.04 1.46 14.74
N LEU A 39 9.10 0.65 14.79
CA LEU A 39 9.75 0.10 13.60
C LEU A 39 8.80 -0.77 12.76
N PHE A 40 7.69 -1.24 13.35
CA PHE A 40 6.70 -2.08 12.69
C PHE A 40 5.44 -1.33 12.25
N ASP A 41 5.30 -0.04 12.60
CA ASP A 41 4.24 0.81 12.06
C ASP A 41 4.63 1.36 10.68
N TYR A 42 4.32 0.58 9.65
CA TYR A 42 4.52 0.97 8.24
C TYR A 42 3.50 2.02 7.76
N GLY A 43 2.44 2.29 8.53
CA GLY A 43 1.48 3.36 8.25
C GLY A 43 2.07 4.76 8.46
N ARG A 44 3.25 4.85 9.11
CA ARG A 44 3.95 6.11 9.37
C ARG A 44 5.05 6.39 8.34
N PRO A 45 5.27 7.68 8.02
CA PRO A 45 6.48 8.14 7.36
C PRO A 45 7.75 7.59 8.03
N ARG A 46 8.66 7.09 7.22
CA ARG A 46 9.98 6.61 7.65
C ARG A 46 11.08 7.02 6.68
N LYS A 47 12.33 6.90 7.10
CA LYS A 47 13.46 7.06 6.18
C LYS A 47 13.46 5.91 5.16
N LEU A 48 13.53 6.25 3.89
CA LEU A 48 13.50 5.31 2.78
C LEU A 48 14.85 5.28 2.07
N SER A 49 15.24 4.08 1.66
CA SER A 49 16.31 3.84 0.70
C SER A 49 15.74 3.89 -0.72
N ASP A 50 16.59 3.99 -1.73
CA ASP A 50 16.16 3.79 -3.12
C ASP A 50 15.58 2.38 -3.35
N GLN A 51 16.05 1.39 -2.57
CA GLN A 51 15.63 0.01 -2.74
C GLN A 51 14.21 -0.25 -2.22
N ASP A 52 13.72 0.57 -1.31
CA ASP A 52 12.43 0.40 -0.66
C ASP A 52 11.49 1.60 -0.91
N ILE A 53 11.71 2.35 -2.00
CA ILE A 53 10.96 3.56 -2.32
C ILE A 53 9.43 3.33 -2.37
N TRP A 54 9.02 2.12 -2.78
CA TRP A 54 7.63 1.72 -2.88
C TRP A 54 6.93 1.71 -1.52
N LEU A 55 7.66 1.63 -0.39
CA LEU A 55 7.09 1.79 0.96
C LEU A 55 6.49 3.17 1.18
N ALA A 56 6.88 4.20 0.42
CA ALA A 56 6.20 5.50 0.47
C ALA A 56 4.71 5.40 0.12
N PHE A 57 4.34 4.37 -0.64
CA PHE A 57 2.97 4.10 -1.09
C PHE A 57 2.18 3.19 -0.14
N TYR A 58 2.77 2.81 1.00
CA TYR A 58 2.09 2.01 2.00
C TYR A 58 0.80 2.70 2.46
N PRO A 59 -0.34 2.00 2.50
CA PRO A 59 -1.61 2.59 2.92
C PRO A 59 -1.59 2.85 4.43
N ARG A 60 -1.98 4.07 4.86
CA ARG A 60 -2.06 4.43 6.29
C ARG A 60 -3.15 3.68 7.04
N TYR A 61 -4.22 3.33 6.33
CA TYR A 61 -5.42 2.73 6.91
C TYR A 61 -5.78 1.49 6.12
N ARG A 62 -6.05 0.38 6.81
CA ARG A 62 -6.57 -0.87 6.23
C ARG A 62 -8.08 -0.77 5.94
N ASP A 63 -8.79 0.09 6.68
CA ASP A 63 -10.26 0.22 6.65
C ASP A 63 -10.84 0.69 5.30
N LYS A 64 -10.00 1.02 4.32
CA LYS A 64 -10.38 1.48 2.97
C LYS A 64 -9.91 0.54 1.86
N GLU A 65 -9.59 -0.69 2.20
CA GLU A 65 -9.10 -1.68 1.26
C GLU A 65 -10.13 -1.97 0.13
N GLY A 66 -11.43 -1.83 0.40
CA GLY A 66 -12.49 -1.96 -0.60
C GLY A 66 -12.74 -3.41 -1.02
N PHE A 67 -13.74 -3.65 -1.87
CA PHE A 67 -14.23 -5.01 -2.17
C PHE A 67 -13.16 -5.95 -2.75
N SER A 68 -12.16 -5.41 -3.46
CA SER A 68 -11.02 -6.20 -4.00
C SER A 68 -10.27 -6.99 -2.94
N PHE A 69 -10.21 -6.43 -1.74
CA PHE A 69 -9.40 -6.89 -0.62
C PHE A 69 -10.25 -7.40 0.54
N ALA A 70 -11.58 -7.40 0.44
CA ALA A 70 -12.49 -7.94 1.46
C ALA A 70 -12.17 -9.39 1.87
N ARG A 71 -11.52 -10.16 0.99
CA ARG A 71 -11.00 -11.50 1.31
C ARG A 71 -9.89 -11.53 2.37
N LEU A 72 -9.29 -10.38 2.68
CA LEU A 72 -8.27 -10.19 3.72
C LEU A 72 -8.88 -9.79 5.07
N ASP A 73 -10.17 -9.42 5.10
CA ASP A 73 -10.93 -9.01 6.30
C ASP A 73 -11.28 -10.21 7.20
N VAL A 74 -10.29 -11.06 7.48
CA VAL A 74 -10.40 -12.19 8.40
C VAL A 74 -9.78 -11.74 9.73
N PRO A 75 -10.59 -11.45 10.77
CA PRO A 75 -10.07 -11.04 12.07
C PRO A 75 -9.26 -12.18 12.73
N ASN A 76 -8.40 -11.85 13.69
CA ASN A 76 -7.54 -12.85 14.35
C ASN A 76 -8.34 -13.97 15.03
N SER A 77 -9.52 -13.64 15.57
CA SER A 77 -10.45 -14.60 16.15
C SER A 77 -10.95 -15.60 15.11
N ASP A 78 -11.43 -15.15 13.95
CA ASP A 78 -11.88 -16.04 12.87
C ASP A 78 -10.69 -16.82 12.29
N LEU A 79 -9.53 -16.19 12.10
CA LEU A 79 -8.33 -16.87 11.59
C LEU A 79 -7.94 -18.09 12.45
N THR A 80 -8.11 -18.00 13.76
CA THR A 80 -7.84 -19.12 14.70
C THR A 80 -8.82 -20.29 14.51
N VAL A 81 -10.07 -20.00 14.13
CA VAL A 81 -11.10 -21.00 13.81
C VAL A 81 -10.84 -21.63 12.43
N ARG A 82 -10.36 -20.82 11.49
CA ARG A 82 -10.08 -21.25 10.10
C ARG A 82 -8.79 -22.07 9.96
N VAL A 83 -7.93 -22.05 10.96
CA VAL A 83 -6.78 -22.96 11.04
C VAL A 83 -7.22 -24.24 11.71
N GLY A 84 -7.16 -25.33 10.97
CA GLY A 84 -7.59 -26.65 11.40
C GLY A 84 -6.56 -27.72 11.08
N GLU A 85 -6.80 -28.91 11.63
CA GLU A 85 -6.07 -30.11 11.23
C GLU A 85 -6.40 -30.43 9.77
N ASP A 86 -5.39 -30.88 9.04
CA ASP A 86 -5.55 -31.26 7.65
C ASP A 86 -6.34 -32.57 7.52
N ARG A 87 -7.21 -32.65 6.51
CA ARG A 87 -8.06 -33.82 6.28
C ARG A 87 -7.31 -35.02 5.71
N GLU A 88 -6.22 -34.76 4.98
CA GLU A 88 -5.47 -35.79 4.26
C GLU A 88 -4.26 -36.26 5.07
N ILE A 89 -3.66 -35.38 5.88
CA ILE A 89 -2.47 -35.67 6.67
C ILE A 89 -2.75 -35.40 8.15
N PRO A 90 -3.18 -36.42 8.92
CA PRO A 90 -3.40 -36.30 10.36
C PRO A 90 -2.18 -35.77 11.11
N GLY A 91 -2.40 -34.97 12.14
CA GLY A 91 -1.37 -34.30 12.93
C GLY A 91 -0.71 -33.11 12.25
N ARG A 92 -1.13 -32.73 11.04
CA ARG A 92 -0.68 -31.49 10.37
C ARG A 92 -1.78 -30.45 10.39
N TYR A 93 -1.39 -29.18 10.43
CA TYR A 93 -2.31 -28.05 10.53
C TYR A 93 -2.09 -27.08 9.37
N ARG A 94 -3.17 -26.51 8.84
CA ARG A 94 -3.10 -25.46 7.81
C ARG A 94 -4.28 -24.50 7.91
N LEU A 95 -4.16 -23.37 7.23
CA LEU A 95 -5.30 -22.49 6.96
C LEU A 95 -6.30 -23.22 6.04
N SER A 96 -7.59 -22.99 6.25
CA SER A 96 -8.64 -23.57 5.41
C SER A 96 -8.36 -23.30 3.92
N TRP A 97 -8.48 -24.34 3.09
CA TRP A 97 -8.14 -24.29 1.67
C TRP A 97 -8.88 -23.20 0.90
N ASP A 98 -10.14 -22.92 1.24
CA ASP A 98 -10.93 -21.85 0.62
C ASP A 98 -10.29 -20.47 0.80
N ILE A 99 -9.91 -20.11 2.04
CA ILE A 99 -9.24 -18.84 2.34
C ILE A 99 -7.85 -18.80 1.70
N ALA A 100 -7.08 -19.90 1.84
CA ALA A 100 -5.74 -19.98 1.29
C ALA A 100 -5.76 -19.77 -0.24
N ASN A 101 -6.68 -20.41 -0.97
CA ASN A 101 -6.83 -20.18 -2.41
C ASN A 101 -7.29 -18.75 -2.75
N LYS A 102 -8.20 -18.17 -1.97
CA LYS A 102 -8.64 -16.77 -2.17
C LYS A 102 -7.48 -15.79 -2.03
N TRP A 103 -6.61 -16.01 -1.06
CA TRP A 103 -5.39 -15.23 -0.83
C TRP A 103 -4.37 -15.47 -1.94
N TYR A 104 -4.12 -16.71 -2.34
CA TYR A 104 -3.20 -17.06 -3.42
C TYR A 104 -3.59 -16.43 -4.75
N ASN A 105 -4.88 -16.47 -5.09
CA ASN A 105 -5.40 -15.83 -6.29
C ASN A 105 -5.23 -14.30 -6.25
N LEU A 106 -5.42 -13.68 -5.09
CA LEU A 106 -5.18 -12.24 -4.93
C LEU A 106 -3.72 -11.88 -5.06
N GLU A 107 -2.85 -12.59 -4.34
CA GLU A 107 -1.40 -12.42 -4.37
C GLU A 107 -0.87 -12.54 -5.80
N THR A 108 -1.27 -13.59 -6.52
CA THR A 108 -0.88 -13.83 -7.91
C THR A 108 -1.36 -12.71 -8.83
N ALA A 109 -2.60 -12.24 -8.67
CA ALA A 109 -3.15 -11.16 -9.48
C ALA A 109 -2.42 -9.83 -9.23
N LEU A 110 -2.17 -9.47 -7.96
CA LEU A 110 -1.46 -8.24 -7.61
C LEU A 110 0.00 -8.27 -8.08
N MET A 111 0.69 -9.40 -7.89
CA MET A 111 2.05 -9.58 -8.40
C MET A 111 2.08 -9.46 -9.92
N LYS A 112 1.16 -10.13 -10.63
CA LYS A 112 1.06 -10.05 -12.09
C LYS A 112 0.89 -8.60 -12.55
N ILE A 113 0.02 -7.83 -11.91
CA ILE A 113 -0.20 -6.41 -12.23
C ILE A 113 1.06 -5.57 -11.98
N ALA A 114 1.66 -5.68 -10.79
CA ALA A 114 2.87 -4.93 -10.45
C ALA A 114 3.99 -5.23 -11.45
N THR A 115 4.23 -6.52 -11.74
CA THR A 115 5.21 -6.96 -12.73
C THR A 115 4.90 -6.40 -14.11
N HIS A 116 3.67 -6.52 -14.63
CA HIS A 116 3.34 -5.98 -15.95
C HIS A 116 3.57 -4.47 -16.04
N LEU A 117 3.11 -3.71 -15.03
CA LEU A 117 3.30 -2.25 -15.02
C LEU A 117 4.78 -1.86 -14.91
N LEU A 118 5.57 -2.53 -14.06
CA LEU A 118 6.98 -2.17 -13.85
C LEU A 118 7.84 -2.55 -15.07
N TRP A 119 7.73 -3.79 -15.56
CA TRP A 119 8.54 -4.28 -16.68
C TRP A 119 8.03 -3.82 -18.05
N GLY A 120 6.78 -3.36 -18.09
CA GLY A 120 6.14 -2.75 -19.25
C GLY A 120 6.34 -1.25 -19.40
N HIS A 121 6.79 -0.57 -18.34
CA HIS A 121 6.88 0.89 -18.36
C HIS A 121 7.87 1.39 -19.42
N PRO A 122 7.53 2.42 -20.21
CA PRO A 122 8.43 2.94 -21.26
C PRO A 122 9.80 3.39 -20.75
N ASP A 123 9.86 3.91 -19.52
CA ASP A 123 11.10 4.36 -18.88
C ASP A 123 11.73 3.29 -17.95
N LYS A 124 11.40 2.00 -18.08
CA LYS A 124 11.91 0.96 -17.16
C LYS A 124 13.43 0.90 -17.05
N SER A 125 14.16 1.22 -18.13
CA SER A 125 15.62 1.25 -18.14
C SER A 125 16.22 2.35 -17.27
N LYS A 126 15.40 3.30 -16.82
CA LYS A 126 15.78 4.42 -15.96
C LYS A 126 15.36 4.20 -14.51
N PHE A 127 14.71 3.08 -14.20
CA PHE A 127 14.36 2.75 -12.83
C PHE A 127 15.65 2.42 -12.06
N PRO A 128 15.89 3.07 -10.92
CA PRO A 128 16.89 2.60 -9.97
C PRO A 128 16.59 1.17 -9.54
N GLU A 129 17.60 0.46 -9.05
CA GLU A 129 17.41 -0.87 -8.46
C GLU A 129 16.54 -0.77 -7.20
N PHE A 130 15.57 -1.68 -7.09
CA PHE A 130 14.72 -1.78 -5.91
C PHE A 130 14.31 -3.22 -5.61
N ASN A 131 14.00 -3.45 -4.33
CA ASN A 131 13.63 -4.75 -3.82
C ASN A 131 12.11 -4.93 -3.92
N PHE A 132 11.68 -6.11 -4.36
CA PHE A 132 10.28 -6.47 -4.25
C PHE A 132 9.96 -6.85 -2.79
N PRO A 133 8.77 -6.52 -2.27
CA PRO A 133 8.33 -7.03 -0.99
C PRO A 133 8.34 -8.56 -0.98
N ARG A 134 8.57 -9.14 0.20
CA ARG A 134 8.35 -10.56 0.41
C ARG A 134 6.88 -10.86 0.19
N VAL A 135 6.58 -11.73 -0.77
CA VAL A 135 5.20 -12.09 -1.11
C VAL A 135 4.53 -12.89 0.02
N PRO A 136 3.21 -12.74 0.26
CA PRO A 136 2.50 -13.40 1.35
C PRO A 136 2.72 -14.92 1.44
N SER A 137 2.78 -15.63 0.30
CA SER A 137 2.95 -17.10 0.27
C SER A 137 4.27 -17.54 0.91
N LYS A 138 5.30 -16.70 0.89
CA LYS A 138 6.59 -16.99 1.53
C LYS A 138 6.52 -16.99 3.06
N TYR A 139 5.42 -16.57 3.67
CA TYR A 139 5.18 -16.70 5.11
C TYR A 139 4.46 -18.01 5.46
N GLY A 140 4.08 -18.82 4.47
CA GLY A 140 3.69 -20.22 4.64
C GLY A 140 2.22 -20.46 4.92
N TYR A 141 1.29 -19.56 4.54
CA TYR A 141 -0.15 -19.81 4.73
C TYR A 141 -0.69 -20.96 3.86
N MET A 142 0.02 -21.34 2.78
CA MET A 142 -0.30 -22.49 1.93
C MET A 142 0.31 -23.79 2.46
N ASP A 143 1.24 -23.71 3.41
CA ASP A 143 2.03 -24.85 3.87
C ASP A 143 1.29 -25.65 4.96
N LEU A 144 1.71 -26.90 5.13
CA LEU A 144 1.32 -27.75 6.25
C LEU A 144 2.31 -27.59 7.41
N HIS A 145 1.77 -27.32 8.60
CA HIS A 145 2.54 -27.05 9.82
C HIS A 145 2.42 -28.19 10.82
N LYS A 146 3.38 -28.30 11.74
CA LYS A 146 3.38 -29.35 12.79
C LYS A 146 2.38 -29.04 13.90
N THR A 147 2.07 -27.77 14.12
CA THR A 147 1.16 -27.34 15.20
C THR A 147 0.17 -26.29 14.70
N LYS A 148 -1.00 -26.22 15.35
CA LYS A 148 -2.01 -25.19 15.08
C LYS A 148 -1.47 -23.78 15.24
N SER A 149 -0.64 -23.55 16.26
CA SER A 149 -0.01 -22.26 16.54
C SER A 149 0.94 -21.80 15.42
N GLN A 150 1.73 -22.71 14.84
CA GLN A 150 2.59 -22.41 13.69
C GLN A 150 1.78 -22.01 12.46
N ALA A 151 0.73 -22.78 12.12
CA ALA A 151 -0.16 -22.45 11.01
C ALA A 151 -0.88 -21.11 11.19
N TYR A 152 -1.38 -20.83 12.40
CA TYR A 152 -1.96 -19.52 12.73
C TYR A 152 -0.96 -18.37 12.57
N SER A 153 0.26 -18.53 13.09
CA SER A 153 1.31 -17.51 12.99
C SER A 153 1.75 -17.28 11.53
N ALA A 154 1.82 -18.34 10.72
CA ALA A 154 2.07 -18.26 9.29
C ALA A 154 0.95 -17.50 8.57
N ALA A 155 -0.30 -17.86 8.82
CA ALA A 155 -1.47 -17.20 8.22
C ALA A 155 -1.56 -15.72 8.60
N ARG A 156 -1.35 -15.38 9.89
CA ARG A 156 -1.37 -13.99 10.37
C ARG A 156 -0.29 -13.14 9.67
N ARG A 157 0.96 -13.61 9.66
CA ARG A 157 2.07 -12.90 9.00
C ARG A 157 1.83 -12.75 7.50
N SER A 158 1.25 -13.75 6.86
CA SER A 158 0.90 -13.71 5.44
C SER A 158 -0.15 -12.64 5.16
N ARG A 159 -1.24 -12.59 5.95
CA ARG A 159 -2.26 -11.53 5.86
C ARG A 159 -1.63 -10.15 6.01
N ASP A 160 -0.77 -9.99 7.01
CA ASP A 160 -0.11 -8.72 7.31
C ASP A 160 0.94 -8.32 6.26
N ALA A 161 1.32 -9.23 5.35
CA ALA A 161 2.21 -8.96 4.22
C ALA A 161 1.48 -8.36 2.99
N PHE A 162 0.16 -8.51 2.87
CA PHE A 162 -0.59 -7.99 1.72
C PHE A 162 -0.51 -6.47 1.54
N PRO A 163 -0.54 -5.63 2.59
CA PRO A 163 -0.37 -4.18 2.44
C PRO A 163 0.93 -3.76 1.74
N PHE A 164 2.01 -4.53 1.87
CA PHE A 164 3.26 -4.27 1.15
C PHE A 164 3.11 -4.54 -0.35
N LEU A 165 2.39 -5.60 -0.71
CA LEU A 165 2.09 -5.91 -2.10
C LEU A 165 1.15 -4.86 -2.70
N ILE A 166 0.17 -4.39 -1.93
CA ILE A 166 -0.70 -3.26 -2.31
C ILE A 166 0.13 -1.99 -2.52
N ALA A 167 1.09 -1.70 -1.65
CA ALA A 167 2.01 -0.57 -1.80
C ALA A 167 2.82 -0.66 -3.09
N LEU A 168 3.35 -1.85 -3.42
CA LEU A 168 4.06 -2.09 -4.68
C LEU A 168 3.16 -1.86 -5.90
N VAL A 169 1.93 -2.35 -5.89
CA VAL A 169 0.96 -2.11 -6.98
C VAL A 169 0.65 -0.63 -7.12
N SER A 170 0.43 0.07 -6.01
CA SER A 170 0.16 1.51 -5.99
C SER A 170 1.33 2.32 -6.53
N PHE A 171 2.55 1.94 -6.13
CA PHE A 171 3.80 2.49 -6.67
C PHE A 171 3.90 2.27 -8.18
N ALA A 172 3.61 1.05 -8.65
CA ALA A 172 3.62 0.73 -10.07
C ALA A 172 2.62 1.62 -10.84
N PHE A 173 1.36 1.73 -10.39
CA PHE A 173 0.39 2.65 -11.02
C PHE A 173 0.83 4.12 -10.99
N ALA A 174 1.44 4.57 -9.88
CA ALA A 174 1.90 5.94 -9.76
C ALA A 174 2.94 6.30 -10.83
N LEU A 175 3.80 5.36 -11.23
CA LEU A 175 4.76 5.56 -12.32
C LEU A 175 4.09 5.80 -13.67
N TRP A 176 2.86 5.33 -13.87
CA TRP A 176 2.09 5.52 -15.10
C TRP A 176 1.17 6.74 -15.09
N LEU A 177 1.08 7.48 -13.96
CA LEU A 177 0.15 8.61 -13.87
C LEU A 177 0.42 9.65 -14.97
N THR A 178 -0.59 9.90 -15.82
CA THR A 178 -0.52 10.89 -16.90
C THR A 178 -0.58 12.30 -16.35
N ARG A 179 -0.42 13.34 -17.19
CA ARG A 179 -0.56 14.74 -16.75
C ARG A 179 -2.00 15.20 -16.54
N TYR A 180 -2.98 14.43 -16.99
CA TYR A 180 -4.39 14.81 -17.03
C TYR A 180 -5.20 14.11 -15.94
N GLU A 181 -6.13 14.84 -15.31
CA GLU A 181 -6.84 14.37 -14.09
C GLU A 181 -7.94 13.36 -14.40
N HIS A 182 -8.58 13.47 -15.58
CA HIS A 182 -9.79 12.72 -15.94
C HIS A 182 -9.53 11.28 -16.43
N ASP A 183 -8.28 11.00 -16.78
CA ASP A 183 -7.76 9.82 -17.48
C ASP A 183 -6.41 9.39 -16.88
N CYS A 184 -6.15 9.74 -15.61
CA CYS A 184 -4.81 9.65 -15.03
C CYS A 184 -4.24 8.23 -14.98
N LEU A 185 -5.08 7.19 -15.05
CA LEU A 185 -4.69 5.78 -15.03
C LEU A 185 -5.02 5.04 -16.34
N ASP A 186 -5.57 5.71 -17.35
CA ASP A 186 -6.12 5.03 -18.54
C ASP A 186 -5.01 4.33 -19.34
N GLU A 187 -3.83 4.93 -19.46
CA GLU A 187 -2.67 4.30 -20.10
C GLU A 187 -2.27 2.98 -19.40
N ALA A 188 -2.19 3.00 -18.06
CA ALA A 188 -1.84 1.82 -17.28
C ALA A 188 -2.91 0.71 -17.42
N VAL A 189 -4.18 1.10 -17.40
CA VAL A 189 -5.31 0.18 -17.48
C VAL A 189 -5.39 -0.45 -18.86
N GLN A 190 -5.26 0.36 -19.91
CA GLN A 190 -5.24 -0.14 -21.29
C GLN A 190 -4.09 -1.12 -21.48
N TYR A 191 -2.90 -0.76 -20.99
CA TYR A 191 -1.74 -1.65 -21.02
C TYR A 191 -2.03 -2.98 -20.32
N LEU A 192 -2.67 -2.98 -19.15
CA LEU A 192 -3.01 -4.22 -18.42
C LEU A 192 -4.08 -5.05 -19.14
N LEU A 193 -5.07 -4.42 -19.76
CA LEU A 193 -6.07 -5.10 -20.59
C LEU A 193 -5.41 -5.81 -21.78
N ASP A 194 -4.50 -5.13 -22.48
CA ASP A 194 -3.77 -5.67 -23.61
C ASP A 194 -2.87 -6.86 -23.22
N HIS A 195 -2.47 -6.95 -21.94
CA HIS A 195 -1.69 -8.04 -21.37
C HIS A 195 -2.55 -9.09 -20.62
N GLY A 196 -3.85 -9.12 -20.91
CA GLY A 196 -4.76 -10.18 -20.46
C GLY A 196 -5.07 -10.14 -18.97
N VAL A 197 -5.05 -8.95 -18.34
CA VAL A 197 -5.64 -8.76 -17.02
C VAL A 197 -7.15 -8.54 -17.17
N PRO A 198 -8.02 -9.31 -16.49
CA PRO A 198 -9.47 -9.17 -16.65
C PRO A 198 -9.98 -7.77 -16.28
N GLY A 199 -10.77 -7.14 -17.16
CA GLY A 199 -11.31 -5.80 -16.95
C GLY A 199 -12.12 -5.67 -15.66
N ALA A 200 -12.97 -6.67 -15.34
CA ALA A 200 -13.74 -6.67 -14.09
C ALA A 200 -12.85 -6.62 -12.84
N PHE A 201 -11.68 -7.26 -12.87
CA PHE A 201 -10.72 -7.18 -11.77
C PHE A 201 -10.06 -5.79 -11.70
N LEU A 202 -9.75 -5.19 -12.84
CA LEU A 202 -9.22 -3.83 -12.91
C LEU A 202 -10.22 -2.79 -12.40
N ASP A 203 -11.51 -2.94 -12.68
CA ASP A 203 -12.56 -2.04 -12.17
C ASP A 203 -12.66 -2.12 -10.64
N LEU A 204 -12.61 -3.34 -10.09
CA LEU A 204 -12.54 -3.54 -8.64
C LEU A 204 -11.26 -2.93 -8.05
N LEU A 205 -10.11 -3.11 -8.71
CA LEU A 205 -8.83 -2.57 -8.25
C LEU A 205 -8.77 -1.03 -8.31
N LYS A 206 -9.35 -0.43 -9.36
CA LYS A 206 -9.50 1.03 -9.49
C LYS A 206 -10.27 1.63 -8.32
N SER A 207 -11.25 0.90 -7.79
CA SER A 207 -12.06 1.32 -6.64
C SER A 207 -11.41 1.06 -5.28
N SER A 208 -10.24 0.41 -5.24
CA SER A 208 -9.56 -0.01 -4.01
C SER A 208 -8.47 0.98 -3.59
N VAL A 209 -7.92 0.76 -2.38
CA VAL A 209 -6.78 1.55 -1.88
C VAL A 209 -5.53 1.43 -2.77
N ALA A 210 -5.44 0.43 -3.66
CA ALA A 210 -4.30 0.31 -4.57
C ALA A 210 -4.23 1.46 -5.59
N CYS A 211 -5.40 1.95 -6.03
CA CYS A 211 -5.51 3.04 -7.00
C CYS A 211 -6.07 4.34 -6.38
N ASP A 212 -6.38 4.33 -5.07
CA ASP A 212 -6.74 5.55 -4.35
C ASP A 212 -5.48 6.39 -4.09
N PHE A 213 -5.34 7.45 -4.88
CA PHE A 213 -4.32 8.47 -4.71
C PHE A 213 -4.88 9.71 -4.02
N SER A 214 -5.95 9.61 -3.22
CA SER A 214 -6.44 10.76 -2.45
C SER A 214 -5.41 11.22 -1.39
N PRO A 215 -5.35 12.52 -1.06
CA PRO A 215 -4.43 13.02 -0.03
C PRO A 215 -4.65 12.32 1.32
N GLY A 216 -3.56 11.95 1.99
CA GLY A 216 -3.60 11.33 3.33
C GLY A 216 -3.78 9.81 3.34
N VAL A 217 -3.95 9.17 2.18
CA VAL A 217 -4.04 7.70 2.08
C VAL A 217 -2.67 7.03 2.23
N ARG A 218 -1.61 7.67 1.74
CA ARG A 218 -0.26 7.11 1.70
C ARG A 218 0.57 7.53 2.91
N ALA A 219 1.35 6.59 3.45
CA ALA A 219 2.28 6.85 4.54
C ALA A 219 3.25 7.96 4.14
N GLY A 220 3.88 7.83 2.97
CA GLY A 220 4.96 8.70 2.52
C GLY A 220 6.32 8.29 3.08
N GLY A 221 7.33 9.13 2.90
CA GLY A 221 8.65 8.82 3.41
C GLY A 221 9.66 9.96 3.32
N PHE A 222 10.69 9.84 4.15
CA PHE A 222 11.84 10.72 4.16
C PHE A 222 12.90 10.17 3.23
N ILE A 223 13.40 11.02 2.33
CA ILE A 223 14.38 10.65 1.31
C ILE A 223 15.63 11.49 1.53
N ASP A 224 16.78 10.85 1.38
CA ASP A 224 18.06 11.54 1.32
C ASP A 224 18.28 12.09 -0.11
N PRO A 225 18.24 13.42 -0.31
CA PRO A 225 18.34 14.02 -1.63
C PRO A 225 19.73 13.89 -2.24
N TYR A 226 20.76 13.57 -1.46
CA TYR A 226 22.13 13.47 -1.96
C TYR A 226 22.40 12.15 -2.68
N PHE A 227 21.68 11.08 -2.31
CA PHE A 227 21.94 9.71 -2.82
C PHE A 227 20.82 9.14 -3.67
N THR A 228 19.61 9.70 -3.62
CA THR A 228 18.47 9.12 -4.32
C THR A 228 18.58 9.24 -5.84
N LYS A 229 18.27 8.14 -6.51
CA LYS A 229 18.21 8.04 -7.98
C LYS A 229 16.77 8.14 -8.52
N TRP A 230 15.78 8.29 -7.64
CA TRP A 230 14.35 8.35 -8.01
C TRP A 230 13.85 9.74 -8.43
N THR A 231 14.73 10.75 -8.44
CA THR A 231 14.44 12.16 -8.72
C THR A 231 13.52 12.39 -9.92
N ARG A 232 13.82 11.71 -11.04
CA ARG A 232 13.05 11.81 -12.30
C ARG A 232 11.56 11.48 -12.10
N PHE A 233 11.21 10.68 -11.11
CA PHE A 233 9.85 10.19 -10.87
C PHE A 233 9.12 10.92 -9.72
N PHE A 234 9.79 11.78 -8.95
CA PHE A 234 9.13 12.48 -7.81
C PHE A 234 7.97 13.38 -8.21
N HIS A 235 7.94 13.89 -9.44
CA HIS A 235 6.77 14.61 -9.95
C HIS A 235 5.53 13.69 -10.02
N ARG A 236 5.70 12.41 -10.35
CA ARG A 236 4.63 11.41 -10.36
C ARG A 236 4.22 11.00 -8.95
N PHE A 237 5.17 10.87 -8.03
CA PHE A 237 4.85 10.55 -6.62
C PHE A 237 4.07 11.69 -5.97
N THR A 238 4.47 12.93 -6.25
CA THR A 238 3.76 14.14 -5.81
C THR A 238 2.33 14.17 -6.36
N ARG A 239 2.15 13.75 -7.62
CA ARG A 239 0.84 13.63 -8.28
C ARG A 239 -0.01 12.50 -7.70
N ALA A 240 0.61 11.38 -7.32
CA ALA A 240 -0.01 10.30 -6.56
C ALA A 240 -0.38 10.70 -5.11
N ASN A 241 -0.23 11.99 -4.77
CA ASN A 241 -0.46 12.56 -3.44
C ASN A 241 0.34 11.86 -2.33
N VAL A 242 1.49 11.29 -2.68
CA VAL A 242 2.41 10.65 -1.74
C VAL A 242 3.24 11.74 -1.06
N PRO A 243 3.21 11.86 0.28
CA PRO A 243 3.99 12.86 0.95
C PRO A 243 5.46 12.42 1.03
N ILE A 244 6.33 13.16 0.34
CA ILE A 244 7.78 12.94 0.35
C ILE A 244 8.45 14.10 1.07
N TRP A 245 9.42 13.81 1.94
CA TRP A 245 10.21 14.81 2.65
C TRP A 245 11.69 14.62 2.32
N PHE A 246 12.34 15.64 1.77
CA PHE A 246 13.77 15.61 1.48
C PHE A 246 14.56 16.13 2.67
N LEU A 247 15.51 15.32 3.16
CA LEU A 247 16.36 15.62 4.31
C LEU A 247 17.68 16.26 3.86
N TRP A 248 17.73 17.58 3.79
CA TRP A 248 18.92 18.31 3.33
C TRP A 248 20.02 18.45 4.40
N GLY A 249 19.69 18.23 5.66
CA GLY A 249 20.63 18.25 6.79
C GLY A 249 20.85 19.65 7.38
N THR A 250 21.78 19.74 8.34
CA THR A 250 22.10 20.96 9.10
C THR A 250 23.15 21.85 8.43
N ASP A 251 23.97 21.26 7.54
CA ASP A 251 25.14 21.90 6.90
C ASP A 251 24.73 22.95 5.84
N VAL A 252 23.44 23.13 5.64
CA VAL A 252 22.84 24.05 4.67
C VAL A 252 23.22 25.51 4.97
N ASN A 253 23.56 25.83 6.22
CA ASN A 253 24.01 27.15 6.66
C ASN A 253 25.36 27.57 6.06
N GLU A 254 26.18 26.63 5.60
CA GLU A 254 27.47 26.92 4.95
C GLU A 254 27.34 27.27 3.46
N HIS A 255 26.11 27.37 2.94
CA HIS A 255 25.80 27.69 1.53
C HIS A 255 26.43 26.72 0.51
N ARG A 256 26.88 25.55 0.96
CA ARG A 256 27.46 24.52 0.09
C ARG A 256 26.58 23.28 0.14
N ILE A 257 25.68 23.16 -0.84
CA ILE A 257 25.03 21.89 -1.12
C ILE A 257 26.14 20.92 -1.49
N LYS A 258 26.25 19.80 -0.75
CA LYS A 258 27.18 18.73 -1.11
C LYS A 258 26.87 18.27 -2.54
N PRO A 259 27.86 17.81 -3.32
CA PRO A 259 27.61 17.30 -4.67
C PRO A 259 26.47 16.29 -4.67
N LEU A 260 25.43 16.56 -5.46
CA LEU A 260 24.26 15.69 -5.59
C LEU A 260 24.58 14.56 -6.56
N SER A 261 24.15 13.34 -6.23
CA SER A 261 24.23 12.21 -7.18
C SER A 261 23.40 12.47 -8.44
N ASP A 262 22.24 13.13 -8.28
CA ASP A 262 21.40 13.59 -9.38
C ASP A 262 21.26 15.13 -9.34
N PRO A 263 21.80 15.86 -10.34
CA PRO A 263 21.67 17.31 -10.42
C PRO A 263 20.21 17.81 -10.46
N ALA A 264 19.26 16.98 -10.91
CA ALA A 264 17.85 17.35 -10.92
C ALA A 264 17.28 17.53 -9.50
N MET A 265 17.93 17.00 -8.46
CA MET A 265 17.51 17.21 -7.07
C MET A 265 17.64 18.68 -6.63
N CYS A 266 18.49 19.48 -7.28
CA CYS A 266 18.53 20.94 -7.08
C CYS A 266 17.15 21.58 -7.27
N TYR A 267 16.29 20.99 -8.12
CA TYR A 267 14.92 21.47 -8.31
C TYR A 267 14.08 21.40 -7.04
N PHE A 268 14.41 20.57 -6.05
CA PHE A 268 13.68 20.47 -4.78
C PHE A 268 14.35 21.26 -3.65
N TYR A 269 15.52 21.85 -3.91
CA TYR A 269 16.20 22.70 -2.95
C TYR A 269 15.56 24.11 -2.96
N PRO A 270 15.24 24.69 -1.79
CA PRO A 270 14.54 25.96 -1.73
C PRO A 270 15.50 27.13 -2.00
N PRO A 271 15.02 28.24 -2.60
CA PRO A 271 15.75 29.49 -2.67
C PRO A 271 16.20 30.01 -1.29
N ASN A 272 17.27 30.83 -1.27
CA ASN A 272 17.90 31.31 -0.04
C ASN A 272 16.95 32.09 0.88
N ASP A 273 16.06 32.91 0.31
CA ASP A 273 15.04 33.66 1.06
C ASP A 273 14.06 32.73 1.80
N ILE A 274 13.60 31.67 1.13
CA ILE A 274 12.72 30.66 1.75
C ILE A 274 13.47 29.87 2.84
N LEU A 275 14.74 29.54 2.60
CA LEU A 275 15.60 28.90 3.58
C LEU A 275 15.78 29.76 4.84
N PHE A 276 16.14 31.03 4.68
CA PHE A 276 16.30 31.95 5.82
C PHE A 276 15.00 32.15 6.58
N ALA A 277 13.86 32.23 5.88
CA ALA A 277 12.56 32.29 6.51
C ALA A 277 12.26 31.03 7.34
N ALA A 278 12.60 29.84 6.85
CA ALA A 278 12.44 28.58 7.57
C ALA A 278 13.31 28.51 8.84
N ILE A 279 14.58 28.92 8.76
CA ILE A 279 15.51 28.99 9.90
C ILE A 279 15.02 30.01 10.94
N LYS A 280 14.53 31.17 10.50
CA LYS A 280 13.99 32.19 11.41
C LYS A 280 12.76 31.66 12.15
N ARG A 281 11.82 31.01 11.45
CA ARG A 281 10.64 30.38 12.05
C ARG A 281 11.00 29.35 13.11
N SER A 282 11.98 28.49 12.83
CA SER A 282 12.36 27.44 13.80
C SER A 282 12.93 28.02 15.09
N LYS A 283 13.76 29.08 15.01
CA LYS A 283 14.32 29.74 16.19
C LYS A 283 13.22 30.36 17.08
N SER A 284 12.26 31.06 16.47
CA SER A 284 11.13 31.65 17.20
C SER A 284 10.22 30.62 17.88
N GLN A 285 10.19 29.39 17.37
CA GLN A 285 9.39 28.31 17.96
C GLN A 285 10.03 27.72 19.23
N PHE A 286 11.36 27.80 19.36
CA PHE A 286 12.08 27.41 20.57
C PHE A 286 12.13 28.53 21.63
N ASP A 287 12.07 29.81 21.22
CA ASP A 287 12.02 30.96 22.14
C ASP A 287 10.68 31.07 22.90
N ALA A 288 9.63 30.39 22.43
CA ALA A 288 8.27 30.48 22.97
C ALA A 288 7.82 29.26 23.79
N LEU A 289 8.72 28.37 24.20
CA LEU A 289 8.38 27.36 25.19
C LEU A 289 8.38 28.04 26.57
N PRO A 290 7.23 28.20 27.25
CA PRO A 290 7.23 28.62 28.64
C PRO A 290 8.09 27.62 29.40
N LEU A 291 9.15 28.13 30.05
CA LEU A 291 9.93 27.34 31.00
C LEU A 291 8.94 26.66 31.95
N PRO A 292 9.13 25.36 32.29
CA PRO A 292 8.29 24.70 33.27
C PRO A 292 8.24 25.58 34.51
N VAL A 293 7.03 26.08 34.82
CA VAL A 293 6.80 26.84 36.03
C VAL A 293 7.31 25.94 37.17
N PRO A 294 8.25 26.41 38.02
CA PRO A 294 8.78 25.59 39.09
C PRO A 294 7.60 25.01 39.86
N PHE A 295 7.51 23.68 39.86
CA PHE A 295 6.42 22.96 40.50
C PHE A 295 6.45 23.34 41.98
N LYS A 296 5.48 24.16 42.39
CA LYS A 296 5.25 24.45 43.81
C LYS A 296 4.54 23.20 44.33
N PRO A 297 5.20 22.34 45.14
CA PRO A 297 4.53 21.16 45.65
C PRO A 297 3.33 21.61 46.47
N ALA A 298 2.14 21.21 46.03
CA ALA A 298 0.95 21.30 46.86
C ALA A 298 1.12 20.32 48.02
N SER A 299 0.89 20.80 49.25
CA SER A 299 0.87 19.97 50.45
C SER A 299 -0.01 18.73 50.27
N PRO A 300 0.39 17.57 50.83
CA PRO A 300 -0.31 16.32 50.60
C PRO A 300 -1.64 16.31 51.36
N ALA A 301 -2.74 16.27 50.61
CA ALA A 301 -4.00 15.79 51.12
C ALA A 301 -4.07 14.28 50.83
N SER A 302 -4.00 13.52 51.92
CA SER A 302 -4.20 12.08 51.99
C SER A 302 -5.54 11.67 51.38
N THR A 303 -5.54 10.70 50.47
CA THR A 303 -6.61 9.70 50.35
C THR A 303 -6.10 8.53 49.53
N ALA A 304 -5.85 7.44 50.24
CA ALA A 304 -5.62 6.12 49.68
C ALA A 304 -6.90 5.61 49.03
N VAL A 305 -6.80 5.11 47.79
CA VAL A 305 -7.75 4.14 47.27
C VAL A 305 -6.96 3.06 46.53
N ASP A 306 -7.12 1.88 47.09
CA ASP A 306 -6.63 0.57 46.69
C ASP A 306 -7.35 0.11 45.41
N ALA A 307 -6.60 -0.32 44.40
CA ALA A 307 -7.13 -1.01 43.24
C ALA A 307 -6.02 -1.89 42.64
N GLY A 308 -6.01 -3.14 43.07
CA GLY A 308 -5.23 -4.21 42.45
C GLY A 308 -5.67 -4.43 41.00
N TYR A 309 -4.71 -4.42 40.10
CA TYR A 309 -4.84 -4.94 38.75
C TYR A 309 -3.81 -6.05 38.58
N ASP A 310 -4.33 -7.26 38.46
CA ASP A 310 -3.61 -8.47 38.04
C ASP A 310 -3.16 -8.28 36.59
N SER A 311 -1.86 -8.35 36.35
CA SER A 311 -1.24 -8.33 35.03
C SER A 311 -0.35 -9.56 34.88
N ASP A 312 -0.95 -10.64 34.40
CA ASP A 312 -0.24 -11.78 33.81
C ASP A 312 0.17 -11.40 32.38
N ASP A 313 1.34 -10.77 32.25
CA ASP A 313 2.06 -10.58 30.99
C ASP A 313 2.98 -11.80 30.75
N ASP A 314 2.55 -12.71 29.88
CA ASP A 314 3.40 -13.76 29.30
C ASP A 314 4.41 -13.12 28.31
N MET A 315 5.53 -12.63 28.86
CA MET A 315 6.75 -12.32 28.14
C MET A 315 7.45 -13.62 27.68
N MET A 316 7.12 -14.09 26.49
CA MET A 316 7.88 -15.15 25.83
C MET A 316 9.16 -14.58 25.21
N ASP A 317 10.27 -14.88 25.89
CA ASP A 317 11.66 -14.70 25.50
C ASP A 317 11.95 -15.36 24.13
N TYR A 318 12.26 -14.55 23.12
CA TYR A 318 12.67 -15.00 21.79
C TYR A 318 14.20 -14.93 21.69
N SER A 319 14.86 -15.84 22.40
CA SER A 319 16.31 -16.06 22.29
C SER A 319 16.63 -17.18 21.28
N GLY A 320 17.39 -16.81 20.25
CA GLY A 320 18.41 -17.66 19.63
C GLY A 320 17.95 -18.87 18.80
N ALA A 321 17.89 -18.69 17.48
CA ALA A 321 18.22 -19.77 16.55
C ALA A 321 19.13 -19.21 15.45
N GLY A 322 20.44 -19.34 15.69
CA GLY A 322 21.46 -19.16 14.67
C GLY A 322 21.33 -20.26 13.62
N TYR A 323 21.28 -19.85 12.35
CA TYR A 323 21.50 -20.75 11.23
C TYR A 323 22.92 -20.52 10.76
N GLU A 324 23.80 -21.44 11.14
CA GLU A 324 25.10 -21.63 10.51
C GLU A 324 24.90 -22.03 9.06
N ALA A 325 25.56 -21.30 8.16
CA ALA A 325 25.71 -21.66 6.77
C ALA A 325 27.02 -22.43 6.61
N ALA A 326 26.92 -23.68 6.17
CA ALA A 326 27.96 -24.41 5.46
C ALA A 326 27.32 -24.79 4.11
N ASP A 327 27.67 -24.18 2.99
CA ASP A 327 28.92 -24.34 2.23
C ASP A 327 29.29 -25.80 1.98
N GLU A 328 29.16 -26.19 0.70
CA GLU A 328 30.05 -27.01 -0.11
C GLU A 328 29.25 -27.89 -1.09
N GLY A 329 29.59 -27.79 -2.38
CA GLY A 329 29.00 -28.67 -3.40
C GLY A 329 29.21 -28.21 -4.84
N ARG A 330 30.42 -27.75 -5.17
CA ARG A 330 30.87 -27.52 -6.55
C ARG A 330 30.90 -28.89 -7.26
N SER A 331 30.13 -29.07 -8.33
CA SER A 331 30.26 -30.24 -9.21
C SER A 331 30.45 -29.79 -10.65
N GLU A 332 31.53 -30.30 -11.21
CA GLU A 332 32.09 -30.04 -12.53
C GLU A 332 31.13 -30.51 -13.62
N VAL A 333 30.89 -29.64 -14.60
CA VAL A 333 30.15 -29.98 -15.81
C VAL A 333 31.14 -30.57 -16.80
N VAL A 334 31.12 -31.90 -16.93
CA VAL A 334 31.77 -32.62 -18.02
C VAL A 334 30.89 -32.49 -19.27
N ASN A 335 31.49 -31.91 -20.29
CA ASN A 335 30.92 -31.72 -21.62
C ASN A 335 30.97 -33.06 -22.38
N SER A 336 29.83 -33.55 -22.86
CA SER A 336 29.75 -34.73 -23.74
C SER A 336 28.68 -34.49 -24.79
N GLY A 337 29.12 -34.35 -26.04
CA GLY A 337 28.25 -34.24 -27.20
C GLY A 337 27.52 -35.54 -27.49
N GLY A 338 26.37 -35.43 -28.14
CA GLY A 338 25.61 -36.60 -28.59
C GLY A 338 24.29 -36.28 -29.26
N SER A 339 24.31 -36.33 -30.59
CA SER A 339 23.26 -36.77 -31.51
C SER A 339 21.94 -35.99 -31.64
N VAL A 340 21.72 -35.59 -32.89
CA VAL A 340 20.44 -35.22 -33.49
C VAL A 340 19.53 -36.46 -33.49
N GLY A 341 18.34 -36.35 -32.91
CA GLY A 341 17.31 -37.37 -32.83
C GLY A 341 15.94 -36.78 -33.17
N GLU A 342 15.17 -37.53 -33.94
CA GLU A 342 13.99 -37.14 -34.71
C GLU A 342 12.79 -36.67 -33.87
N ALA A 343 11.98 -35.81 -34.49
CA ALA A 343 10.75 -35.25 -33.95
C ALA A 343 9.69 -36.32 -33.68
N GLN A 344 9.27 -36.45 -32.42
CA GLN A 344 8.10 -37.23 -32.02
C GLN A 344 6.81 -36.40 -32.03
N VAL A 345 5.79 -37.08 -32.51
CA VAL A 345 4.41 -36.67 -32.79
C VAL A 345 3.67 -36.22 -31.53
N SER A 346 2.91 -35.13 -31.67
CA SER A 346 2.05 -34.52 -30.66
C SER A 346 0.99 -35.48 -30.12
N GLN A 347 0.90 -35.59 -28.78
CA GLN A 347 -0.21 -36.26 -28.09
C GLN A 347 -1.48 -35.39 -28.13
N PRO A 348 -2.69 -35.98 -28.23
CA PRO A 348 -3.93 -35.23 -28.28
C PRO A 348 -4.35 -34.74 -26.89
N ALA A 349 -5.00 -33.57 -26.88
CA ALA A 349 -5.46 -32.88 -25.68
C ALA A 349 -6.36 -33.76 -24.79
N GLU A 350 -5.99 -33.81 -23.51
CA GLU A 350 -6.73 -34.47 -22.44
C GLU A 350 -8.12 -33.81 -22.29
N LYS A 351 -9.18 -34.61 -22.42
CA LYS A 351 -10.57 -34.12 -22.32
C LYS A 351 -10.87 -33.67 -20.90
N VAL A 352 -11.16 -32.38 -20.74
CA VAL A 352 -11.67 -31.79 -19.50
C VAL A 352 -12.96 -32.54 -19.09
N PRO A 353 -13.09 -33.00 -17.83
CA PRO A 353 -14.29 -33.68 -17.37
C PRO A 353 -15.51 -32.75 -17.47
N GLU A 354 -16.52 -33.17 -18.23
CA GLU A 354 -17.81 -32.47 -18.25
C GLU A 354 -18.48 -32.60 -16.89
N LEU A 355 -18.64 -31.48 -16.20
CA LEU A 355 -19.40 -31.39 -14.94
C LEU A 355 -20.82 -31.89 -15.16
N SER A 356 -21.30 -32.73 -14.26
CA SER A 356 -22.66 -33.25 -14.36
C SER A 356 -23.70 -32.12 -14.22
N LEU A 357 -24.84 -32.27 -14.88
CA LEU A 357 -25.94 -31.29 -14.84
C LEU A 357 -26.39 -31.01 -13.39
N ALA A 358 -26.30 -32.03 -12.52
CA ALA A 358 -26.61 -31.93 -11.09
C ALA A 358 -25.58 -31.09 -10.32
N GLU A 359 -24.29 -31.15 -10.64
CA GLU A 359 -23.25 -30.32 -10.01
C GLU A 359 -23.35 -28.86 -10.46
N VAL A 360 -23.73 -28.62 -11.72
CA VAL A 360 -24.04 -27.28 -12.23
C VAL A 360 -25.25 -26.68 -11.50
N GLU A 361 -26.29 -27.48 -11.25
CA GLU A 361 -27.45 -27.04 -10.47
C GLU A 361 -27.15 -26.85 -8.98
N ALA A 362 -26.31 -27.69 -8.38
CA ALA A 362 -25.89 -27.55 -6.99
C ALA A 362 -25.07 -26.26 -6.78
N ARG A 363 -24.17 -25.92 -7.73
CA ARG A 363 -23.43 -24.65 -7.71
C ARG A 363 -24.33 -23.44 -7.94
N ARG A 364 -25.41 -23.56 -8.72
CA ARG A 364 -26.41 -22.49 -8.90
C ARG A 364 -27.26 -22.21 -7.65
N LYS A 365 -27.38 -23.17 -6.73
CA LYS A 365 -28.18 -23.02 -5.49
C LYS A 365 -27.42 -22.38 -4.32
N LEU A 366 -26.09 -22.28 -4.38
CA LEU A 366 -25.27 -21.53 -3.42
C LEU A 366 -25.25 -20.03 -3.76
N VAL A 367 -26.39 -19.36 -3.59
CA VAL A 367 -26.41 -17.90 -3.48
C VAL A 367 -25.94 -17.57 -2.06
N GLU A 368 -24.81 -16.87 -1.94
CA GLU A 368 -24.32 -16.44 -0.63
C GLU A 368 -25.41 -15.61 0.05
N LYS A 369 -25.76 -15.98 1.28
CA LYS A 369 -26.63 -15.19 2.15
C LYS A 369 -25.95 -13.83 2.27
N ASP A 370 -26.63 -12.77 1.81
CA ASP A 370 -26.17 -11.37 1.68
C ASP A 370 -25.54 -10.97 0.33
N SER A 371 -25.43 -11.87 -0.65
CA SER A 371 -25.18 -11.46 -2.03
C SER A 371 -26.44 -10.86 -2.64
N LEU A 372 -26.32 -9.72 -3.34
CA LEU A 372 -27.42 -9.10 -4.08
C LEU A 372 -27.82 -9.92 -5.33
N GLN A 373 -27.25 -11.12 -5.53
CA GLN A 373 -27.40 -11.98 -6.69
C GLN A 373 -28.68 -12.82 -6.58
N CYS A 374 -29.52 -12.81 -7.61
CA CYS A 374 -30.69 -13.68 -7.66
C CYS A 374 -30.29 -15.14 -7.96
N SER A 375 -31.11 -16.10 -7.50
CA SER A 375 -30.85 -17.52 -7.78
C SER A 375 -30.86 -17.78 -9.30
N GLY A 376 -29.78 -18.41 -9.79
CA GLY A 376 -29.59 -18.67 -11.22
C GLY A 376 -29.10 -17.47 -12.04
N GLU A 377 -28.92 -16.29 -11.43
CA GLU A 377 -28.35 -15.10 -12.09
C GLU A 377 -26.83 -15.27 -12.21
N THR A 378 -26.24 -14.95 -13.37
CA THR A 378 -24.77 -14.87 -13.51
C THR A 378 -24.26 -13.57 -12.89
N HIS A 379 -22.99 -13.50 -12.46
CA HIS A 379 -22.43 -12.25 -11.92
C HIS A 379 -22.52 -11.08 -12.91
N GLN A 380 -22.37 -11.36 -14.22
CA GLN A 380 -22.54 -10.36 -15.26
C GLN A 380 -23.99 -9.86 -15.34
N ALA A 381 -24.98 -10.76 -15.24
CA ALA A 381 -26.39 -10.39 -15.20
C ALA A 381 -26.73 -9.57 -13.93
N MET A 382 -26.20 -9.96 -12.77
CA MET A 382 -26.34 -9.20 -11.52
C MET A 382 -25.78 -7.78 -11.65
N PHE A 383 -24.57 -7.63 -12.21
CA PHE A 383 -23.96 -6.31 -12.40
C PHE A 383 -24.77 -5.44 -13.36
N LEU A 384 -25.20 -6.00 -14.49
CA LEU A 384 -26.05 -5.29 -15.46
C LEU A 384 -27.38 -4.87 -14.83
N ARG A 385 -28.02 -5.74 -14.03
CA ARG A 385 -29.24 -5.41 -13.30
C ARG A 385 -29.02 -4.29 -12.29
N LEU A 386 -27.94 -4.33 -11.50
CA LEU A 386 -27.62 -3.26 -10.54
C LEU A 386 -27.35 -1.92 -11.24
N MET A 387 -26.66 -1.93 -12.38
CA MET A 387 -26.44 -0.74 -13.21
C MET A 387 -27.76 -0.18 -13.75
N GLU A 388 -28.65 -1.06 -14.23
CA GLU A 388 -29.96 -0.65 -14.74
C GLU A 388 -30.87 -0.11 -13.62
N GLU A 389 -30.88 -0.77 -12.45
CA GLU A 389 -31.58 -0.30 -11.25
C GLU A 389 -31.06 1.07 -10.79
N GLN A 390 -29.74 1.27 -10.79
CA GLN A 390 -29.13 2.57 -10.49
C GLN A 390 -29.54 3.63 -11.52
N HIS A 391 -29.57 3.28 -12.81
CA HIS A 391 -30.01 4.19 -13.86
C HIS A 391 -31.49 4.57 -13.71
N ARG A 392 -32.37 3.59 -13.46
CA ARG A 392 -33.80 3.83 -13.18
C ARG A 392 -33.99 4.66 -11.91
N TYR A 393 -33.21 4.42 -10.86
CA TYR A 393 -33.21 5.23 -9.66
C TYR A 393 -32.85 6.69 -9.97
N LEU A 394 -31.80 6.93 -10.76
CA LEU A 394 -31.37 8.27 -11.16
C LEU A 394 -32.41 8.97 -12.06
N GLN A 395 -33.12 8.23 -12.91
CA GLN A 395 -34.20 8.78 -13.75
C GLN A 395 -35.45 9.14 -12.93
N ARG A 396 -35.76 8.37 -11.89
CA ARG A 396 -36.93 8.57 -11.00
C ARG A 396 -36.61 9.43 -9.77
N GLU A 397 -35.37 9.89 -9.65
CA GLU A 397 -34.90 10.68 -8.52
C GLU A 397 -35.67 12.00 -8.43
N SER A 398 -36.39 12.22 -7.33
CA SER A 398 -37.05 13.51 -7.10
C SER A 398 -36.02 14.65 -6.99
N PRO A 399 -36.38 15.91 -7.28
CA PRO A 399 -35.45 17.04 -7.14
C PRO A 399 -34.82 17.15 -5.74
N ILE A 400 -35.55 16.76 -4.69
CA ILE A 400 -35.07 16.77 -3.30
C ILE A 400 -34.03 15.66 -3.07
N GLN A 401 -34.29 14.43 -3.55
CA GLN A 401 -33.34 13.32 -3.46
C GLN A 401 -32.06 13.62 -4.26
N LYS A 402 -32.21 14.18 -5.47
CA LYS A 402 -31.10 14.60 -6.32
C LYS A 402 -30.26 15.67 -5.62
N ARG A 403 -30.89 16.64 -4.98
CA ARG A 403 -30.21 17.67 -4.18
C ARG A 403 -29.49 17.04 -2.99
N SER A 404 -30.14 16.16 -2.23
CA SER A 404 -29.53 15.46 -1.09
C SER A 404 -28.33 14.60 -1.51
N ARG A 405 -28.43 13.84 -2.62
CA ARG A 405 -27.33 13.04 -3.17
C ARG A 405 -26.18 13.93 -3.64
N LEU A 406 -26.48 15.00 -4.37
CA LEU A 406 -25.46 15.97 -4.80
C LEU A 406 -24.84 16.70 -3.61
N ASP A 407 -25.60 16.98 -2.55
CA ASP A 407 -25.12 17.58 -1.31
C ASP A 407 -24.29 16.58 -0.50
N LYS A 408 -24.56 15.27 -0.57
CA LYS A 408 -23.73 14.22 0.04
C LYS A 408 -22.44 13.98 -0.75
N ILE A 409 -22.50 14.04 -2.09
CA ILE A 409 -21.32 14.04 -2.97
C ILE A 409 -20.49 15.31 -2.73
N LYS A 410 -21.16 16.46 -2.58
CA LYS A 410 -20.51 17.73 -2.22
C LYS A 410 -19.95 17.68 -0.81
N SER A 411 -20.62 17.11 0.19
CA SER A 411 -20.13 16.99 1.57
C SER A 411 -18.90 16.09 1.65
N ASN A 412 -18.93 14.98 0.90
CA ASN A 412 -17.77 14.11 0.74
C ASN A 412 -16.61 14.81 0.00
N LYS A 413 -16.91 15.80 -0.86
CA LYS A 413 -15.92 16.69 -1.48
C LYS A 413 -15.50 17.86 -0.57
N THR A 414 -16.38 18.39 0.29
CA THR A 414 -16.14 19.58 1.13
C THR A 414 -15.55 19.27 2.50
N TRP A 415 -15.44 18.00 2.91
CA TRP A 415 -14.43 17.60 3.90
C TRP A 415 -12.99 17.98 3.45
N PHE A 416 -12.80 18.31 2.17
CA PHE A 416 -11.53 18.73 1.60
C PHE A 416 -11.47 20.19 1.11
N THR A 417 -12.41 21.06 1.48
CA THR A 417 -12.25 22.50 1.22
C THR A 417 -12.68 23.36 2.41
N ASN A 418 -11.65 23.89 3.09
CA ASN A 418 -11.55 25.30 3.44
C ASN A 418 -12.47 25.83 4.55
N ASN A 419 -12.28 25.37 5.78
CA ASN A 419 -12.68 26.13 6.99
C ASN A 419 -11.51 26.45 7.95
N SER A 420 -10.25 26.23 7.54
CA SER A 420 -9.13 26.91 8.19
C SER A 420 -8.87 28.23 7.47
N LYS A 421 -9.53 29.29 7.94
CA LYS A 421 -9.06 30.66 7.75
C LYS A 421 -7.68 30.80 8.42
N VAL A 422 -6.62 30.43 7.72
CA VAL A 422 -5.24 30.71 8.15
C VAL A 422 -4.42 31.00 6.89
N TYR A 423 -4.29 32.30 6.65
CA TYR A 423 -3.38 33.03 5.76
C TYR A 423 -3.27 32.60 4.29
N THR A 424 -3.85 33.44 3.44
CA THR A 424 -3.34 33.76 2.10
C THR A 424 -1.90 34.26 2.19
N TRP A 425 -0.96 33.50 1.62
CA TRP A 425 0.22 34.00 0.89
C TRP A 425 0.55 33.01 -0.23
#